data_AF-A0AAV2HLM0-F1
#
_entry.id   AF-A0AAV2HLM0-F1
#
_cell.length_a   1.000
_cell.length_b   1.000
_cell.length_c   1.000
_cell.angle_alpha   90.00
_cell.angle_beta   90.00
_cell.angle_gamma   90.00
#
_symmetry.space_group_name_H-M   'P 1'
#
loop_
_entity.id
_entity.type
_entity.pdbx_description
1 polymer ?
#
loop_
_entity_poly.entity_id
_entity_poly.type
_entity_poly.pdbx_seq_one_letter_code
_entity_poly.pdbx_strand_id
1 'polypeptide(L)'
;MKDTHWLTNAYVYFGMPYFLYDMWAMYSYHVRVNDHLYEKLDTFQRIKMFVYKNALMVAHHLLLPSILLPLVLIYREDKGDFFFGAFFMIEMVVPFISAREILLQLNMKHTRLYFYTSLSMIVMFFICRLAAFPYLYYKYAQYAGISFFDVPYVIPKKCNFSCLLILAPQVYWFILMIKGLHRAVYKIQQ
;
A
#
# COMPACT_ATOMS: atom_id res chain seq x y z
N MET A 1 -6.18 3.70 27.68
CA MET A 1 -6.03 2.23 27.69
C MET A 1 -4.67 1.93 27.08
N LYS A 2 -3.78 1.28 27.83
CA LYS A 2 -2.50 0.80 27.30
C LYS A 2 -2.75 -0.58 26.70
N ASP A 3 -2.91 -0.64 25.39
CA ASP A 3 -3.08 -1.89 24.66
C ASP A 3 -1.81 -2.08 23.83
N THR A 4 -0.83 -2.78 24.42
CA THR A 4 0.38 -3.15 23.69
C THR A 4 0.23 -4.57 23.19
N HIS A 5 0.46 -4.76 21.90
CA HIS A 5 0.60 -6.06 21.30
C HIS A 5 2.01 -6.17 20.71
N TRP A 6 2.75 -7.20 21.14
CA TRP A 6 4.15 -7.39 20.75
C TRP A 6 4.33 -7.43 19.22
N LEU A 7 3.36 -7.99 18.50
CA LEU A 7 3.39 -8.08 17.04
C LEU A 7 3.40 -6.69 16.39
N THR A 8 2.74 -5.70 17.00
CA THR A 8 2.71 -4.34 16.47
C THR A 8 4.11 -3.73 16.47
N ASN A 9 4.87 -3.97 17.53
CA ASN A 9 6.26 -3.50 17.66
C ASN A 9 7.19 -4.30 16.74
N ALA A 10 7.08 -5.63 16.77
CA ALA A 10 7.93 -6.52 15.98
C ALA A 10 7.81 -6.23 14.47
N TYR A 11 6.58 -5.99 13.99
CA TYR A 11 6.36 -5.67 12.58
C TYR A 11 7.00 -4.35 12.16
N VAL A 12 7.06 -3.33 13.03
CA VAL A 12 7.74 -2.06 12.71
C VAL A 12 9.26 -2.24 12.61
N TYR A 13 9.86 -3.06 13.48
CA TYR A 13 11.28 -3.40 13.37
C TYR A 13 11.60 -4.18 12.09
N PHE A 14 10.68 -5.06 11.66
CA PHE A 14 10.78 -5.73 10.36
C PHE A 14 10.54 -4.77 9.18
N GLY A 15 9.64 -3.80 9.34
CA GLY A 15 9.20 -2.90 8.27
C GLY A 15 10.35 -2.09 7.68
N MET A 16 11.23 -1.52 8.50
CA MET A 16 12.33 -0.67 7.99
C MET A 16 13.25 -1.38 6.99
N PRO A 17 13.88 -2.54 7.31
CA PRO A 17 14.69 -3.26 6.34
C PRO A 17 13.89 -3.76 5.13
N TYR A 18 12.60 -4.08 5.32
CA TYR A 18 11.71 -4.43 4.21
C TYR A 18 11.51 -3.25 3.22
N PHE A 19 11.23 -2.04 3.71
CA PHE A 19 11.09 -0.86 2.85
C PHE A 19 12.38 -0.50 2.10
N LEU A 20 13.54 -0.70 2.73
CA LEU A 20 14.83 -0.52 2.07
C LEU A 20 15.07 -1.56 0.96
N TYR A 21 14.76 -2.83 1.25
CA TYR A 21 14.84 -3.90 0.26
C TYR A 21 13.91 -3.63 -0.92
N ASP A 22 12.66 -3.23 -0.67
CA ASP A 22 11.69 -2.96 -1.74
C ASP A 22 12.11 -1.76 -2.59
N MET A 23 12.64 -0.69 -1.97
CA MET A 23 13.23 0.44 -2.71
C MET A 23 14.35 -0.01 -3.65
N TRP A 24 15.24 -0.88 -3.17
CA TRP A 24 16.32 -1.43 -4.00
C TRP A 24 15.79 -2.31 -5.13
N ALA A 25 14.81 -3.17 -4.85
CA ALA A 25 14.16 -4.01 -5.84
C ALA A 25 13.48 -3.17 -6.94
N MET A 26 12.76 -2.12 -6.55
CA MET A 26 12.15 -1.15 -7.45
C MET A 26 13.19 -0.46 -8.34
N TYR A 27 14.29 0.04 -7.76
CA TYR A 27 15.37 0.66 -8.52
C TYR A 27 16.00 -0.32 -9.52
N SER A 28 16.33 -1.53 -9.05
CA SER A 28 16.96 -2.57 -9.87
C SER A 28 16.08 -2.99 -11.04
N TYR A 29 14.78 -3.16 -10.79
CA TYR A 29 13.79 -3.47 -11.82
C TYR A 29 13.65 -2.33 -12.83
N HIS A 30 13.58 -1.07 -12.36
CA HIS A 30 13.46 0.11 -13.22
C HIS A 30 14.65 0.24 -14.18
N VAL A 31 15.87 0.01 -13.70
CA VAL A 31 17.07 0.00 -14.56
C VAL A 31 17.02 -1.17 -15.53
N ARG A 32 16.72 -2.39 -15.06
CA ARG A 32 16.74 -3.61 -15.89
C ARG A 32 15.72 -3.59 -17.03
N VAL A 33 14.51 -3.12 -16.79
CA VAL A 33 13.46 -3.05 -17.84
C VAL A 33 13.78 -1.99 -18.90
N ASN A 34 14.55 -0.98 -18.53
CA ASN A 34 14.94 0.11 -19.40
C ASN A 34 16.42 0.04 -19.79
N ASP A 35 17.03 -1.14 -19.79
CA ASP A 35 18.50 -1.30 -19.88
C ASP A 35 19.12 -0.49 -21.03
N HIS A 36 18.54 -0.58 -22.24
CA HIS A 36 18.93 0.19 -23.42
C HIS A 36 18.95 1.73 -23.24
N LEU A 37 18.12 2.28 -22.34
CA LEU A 37 18.08 3.72 -22.02
C LEU A 37 19.06 4.10 -20.91
N TYR A 38 19.44 3.17 -20.04
CA TYR A 38 20.21 3.43 -18.81
C TYR A 38 21.65 2.90 -18.88
N GLU A 39 21.99 2.04 -19.84
CA GLU A 39 23.31 1.44 -20.04
C GLU A 39 24.42 2.50 -20.07
N LYS A 40 24.19 3.60 -20.80
CA LYS A 40 25.16 4.69 -20.98
C LYS A 40 25.14 5.75 -19.87
N LEU A 41 24.20 5.67 -18.93
CA LEU A 41 24.07 6.64 -17.85
C LEU A 41 24.95 6.27 -16.67
N ASP A 42 25.54 7.27 -16.02
CA ASP A 42 26.22 7.08 -14.74
C ASP A 42 25.22 6.74 -13.61
N THR A 43 25.72 6.28 -12.47
CA THR A 43 24.86 5.87 -11.35
C THR A 43 23.97 7.00 -10.83
N PHE A 44 24.48 8.24 -10.79
CA PHE A 44 23.74 9.39 -10.28
C PHE A 44 22.57 9.76 -11.21
N GLN A 45 22.82 9.75 -12.53
CA GLN A 45 21.80 9.96 -13.56
C GLN A 45 20.71 8.90 -13.49
N ARG A 46 21.08 7.62 -13.32
CA ARG A 46 20.12 6.51 -13.17
C ARG A 46 19.22 6.74 -11.96
N ILE A 47 19.80 7.09 -10.80
CA ILE A 47 19.05 7.38 -9.56
C ILE A 47 18.13 8.59 -9.77
N LYS A 48 18.65 9.70 -10.32
CA LYS A 48 17.85 10.91 -10.57
C LYS A 48 16.64 10.63 -11.45
N MET A 49 16.83 9.86 -12.52
CA MET A 49 15.74 9.46 -13.41
C MET A 49 14.74 8.52 -12.72
N PHE A 50 15.21 7.55 -11.94
CA PHE A 50 14.35 6.66 -11.16
C PHE A 50 13.45 7.45 -10.20
N VAL A 51 14.04 8.37 -9.43
CA VAL A 51 13.31 9.23 -8.50
C VAL A 51 12.30 10.10 -9.23
N TYR A 52 12.69 10.73 -10.35
CA TYR A 52 11.79 11.58 -11.12
C TYR A 52 10.59 10.80 -11.69
N LYS A 53 10.83 9.60 -12.25
CA LYS A 53 9.79 8.79 -12.88
C LYS A 53 8.87 8.08 -11.88
N ASN A 54 9.38 7.77 -10.68
CA ASN A 54 8.66 7.01 -9.65
C ASN A 54 8.45 7.84 -8.36
N ALA A 55 8.37 9.16 -8.47
CA ALA A 55 8.38 10.08 -7.33
C ALA A 55 7.37 9.73 -6.23
N LEU A 56 6.14 9.37 -6.59
CA LEU A 56 5.10 8.99 -5.63
C LEU A 56 5.49 7.74 -4.83
N MET A 57 6.01 6.71 -5.50
CA MET A 57 6.40 5.46 -4.85
C MET A 57 7.66 5.64 -4.02
N VAL A 58 8.63 6.40 -4.51
CA VAL A 58 9.85 6.73 -3.76
C VAL A 58 9.48 7.53 -2.51
N ALA A 59 8.62 8.54 -2.63
CA ALA A 59 8.13 9.31 -1.50
C ALA A 59 7.39 8.42 -0.48
N HIS A 60 6.56 7.49 -0.93
CA HIS A 60 5.89 6.51 -0.07
C HIS A 60 6.91 5.68 0.74
N HIS A 61 7.92 5.12 0.07
CA HIS A 61 8.93 4.26 0.71
C HIS A 61 9.93 5.01 1.59
N LEU A 62 10.05 6.33 1.45
CA LEU A 62 10.86 7.17 2.34
C LEU A 62 10.05 7.71 3.51
N LEU A 63 8.92 8.37 3.21
CA LEU A 63 8.14 9.09 4.22
C LEU A 63 7.42 8.15 5.17
N LEU A 64 6.83 7.06 4.65
CA LEU A 64 6.04 6.16 5.48
C LEU A 64 6.87 5.50 6.59
N PRO A 65 8.01 4.81 6.32
CA PRO A 65 8.82 4.25 7.40
C PRO A 65 9.46 5.34 8.27
N SER A 66 9.86 6.48 7.70
CA SER A 66 10.48 7.58 8.47
C SER A 66 9.52 8.23 9.48
N ILE A 67 8.21 8.25 9.19
CA ILE A 67 7.19 8.79 10.08
C ILE A 67 6.63 7.69 10.99
N LEU A 68 6.31 6.52 10.44
CA LEU A 68 5.63 5.44 11.15
C LEU A 68 6.51 4.83 12.24
N LEU A 69 7.82 4.69 11.99
CA LEU A 69 8.74 4.10 12.96
C LEU A 69 8.84 4.91 14.26
N PRO A 70 9.18 6.21 14.26
CA PRO A 70 9.18 7.00 15.50
C PRO A 70 7.78 7.17 16.07
N LEU A 71 6.74 7.24 15.22
CA LEU A 71 5.36 7.32 15.69
C LEU A 71 4.97 6.10 16.52
N VAL A 72 5.28 4.88 16.06
CA VAL A 72 4.90 3.64 16.74
C VAL A 72 5.81 3.32 17.92
N LEU A 73 7.13 3.50 17.78
CA LEU A 73 8.10 3.09 18.81
C LEU A 73 8.31 4.12 19.92
N ILE A 74 8.07 5.41 19.65
CA ILE A 74 8.38 6.50 20.59
C ILE A 74 7.11 7.24 21.02
N TYR A 75 6.34 7.75 20.06
CA TYR A 75 5.21 8.66 20.36
C TYR A 75 3.88 7.97 20.66
N ARG A 76 3.76 6.67 20.36
CA ARG A 76 2.52 5.91 20.52
C ARG A 76 2.07 5.79 21.97
N GLU A 77 3.01 5.82 22.92
CA GLU A 77 2.76 5.64 24.36
C GLU A 77 1.84 4.43 24.65
N ASP A 78 2.05 3.32 23.93
CA ASP A 78 1.30 2.08 24.12
C ASP A 78 -0.21 2.16 23.83
N LYS A 79 -0.62 3.08 22.94
CA LYS A 79 -2.02 3.29 22.54
C LYS A 79 -2.23 2.95 21.06
N GLY A 80 -3.38 2.37 20.75
CA GLY A 80 -3.85 2.27 19.35
C GLY A 80 -3.27 1.11 18.55
N ASP A 81 -2.75 0.06 19.20
CA ASP A 81 -2.21 -1.13 18.54
C ASP A 81 -3.20 -1.83 17.62
N PHE A 82 -4.49 -1.80 17.96
CA PHE A 82 -5.55 -2.27 17.07
C PHE A 82 -5.52 -1.55 15.70
N PHE A 83 -5.38 -0.22 15.71
CA PHE A 83 -5.37 0.58 14.48
C PHE A 83 -4.11 0.32 13.65
N PHE A 84 -2.94 0.25 14.29
CA PHE A 84 -1.69 -0.08 13.59
C PHE A 84 -1.70 -1.50 13.04
N GLY A 85 -2.19 -2.48 13.82
CA GLY A 85 -2.36 -3.86 13.35
C GLY A 85 -3.30 -3.97 12.15
N ALA A 86 -4.41 -3.24 12.16
CA ALA A 86 -5.31 -3.15 11.01
C ALA A 86 -4.61 -2.54 9.77
N PHE A 87 -3.73 -1.55 9.95
CA PHE A 87 -2.94 -1.02 8.85
C PHE A 87 -1.90 -2.01 8.32
N PHE A 88 -1.39 -2.95 9.10
CA PHE A 88 -0.49 -3.99 8.56
C PHE A 88 -1.20 -4.97 7.64
N MET A 89 -2.52 -5.15 7.77
CA MET A 89 -3.31 -5.95 6.83
C MET A 89 -3.28 -5.41 5.40
N ILE A 90 -2.93 -4.13 5.21
CA ILE A 90 -2.78 -3.48 3.89
C ILE A 90 -1.74 -4.20 3.02
N GLU A 91 -0.73 -4.84 3.61
CA GLU A 91 0.32 -5.57 2.88
C GLU A 91 -0.17 -6.91 2.32
N MET A 92 -1.29 -7.45 2.80
CA MET A 92 -1.84 -8.73 2.35
C MET A 92 -2.20 -8.74 0.84
N VAL A 93 -2.38 -7.57 0.23
CA VAL A 93 -2.65 -7.48 -1.22
C VAL A 93 -1.39 -7.64 -2.07
N VAL A 94 -0.20 -7.40 -1.53
CA VAL A 94 1.07 -7.35 -2.29
C VAL A 94 1.33 -8.65 -3.07
N PRO A 95 1.15 -9.87 -2.51
CA PRO A 95 1.32 -11.12 -3.26
C PRO A 95 0.44 -11.20 -4.52
N PHE A 96 -0.77 -10.66 -4.48
CA PHE A 96 -1.69 -10.66 -5.62
C PHE A 96 -1.28 -9.65 -6.69
N ILE A 97 -0.77 -8.49 -6.28
CA ILE A 97 -0.19 -7.49 -7.18
C ILE A 97 1.02 -8.09 -7.90
N SER A 98 1.95 -8.68 -7.15
CA SER A 98 3.15 -9.33 -7.69
C SER A 98 2.81 -10.50 -8.61
N ALA A 99 1.87 -11.37 -8.22
CA ALA A 99 1.45 -12.49 -9.06
C ALA A 99 0.87 -12.03 -10.41
N ARG A 100 0.03 -10.99 -10.41
CA ARG A 100 -0.49 -10.40 -11.64
C ARG A 100 0.62 -9.85 -12.53
N GLU A 101 1.60 -9.16 -11.94
CA GLU A 101 2.72 -8.58 -12.68
C GLU A 101 3.65 -9.65 -13.28
N ILE A 102 3.89 -10.76 -12.56
CA ILE A 102 4.61 -11.92 -13.09
C ILE A 102 3.90 -12.47 -14.33
N LEU A 103 2.58 -12.68 -14.27
CA LEU A 103 1.80 -13.13 -15.43
C LEU A 103 1.84 -12.13 -16.59
N LEU A 104 1.92 -10.83 -16.29
CA LEU A 104 2.11 -9.77 -17.28
C LEU A 104 3.44 -9.94 -18.02
N GLN A 105 4.53 -10.16 -17.28
CA GLN A 105 5.88 -10.34 -17.83
C GLN A 105 6.02 -11.63 -18.64
N LEU A 106 5.30 -12.69 -18.24
CA LEU A 106 5.21 -13.94 -19.00
C LEU A 106 4.30 -13.85 -20.24
N ASN A 107 3.80 -12.67 -20.59
CA ASN A 107 2.87 -12.43 -21.71
C ASN A 107 1.55 -13.22 -21.62
N MET A 108 1.11 -13.58 -20.41
CA MET A 108 -0.06 -14.43 -20.18
C MET A 108 -1.39 -13.64 -20.05
N LYS A 109 -1.48 -12.42 -20.59
CA LYS A 109 -2.65 -11.54 -20.43
C LYS A 109 -3.97 -12.13 -20.95
N HIS A 110 -3.89 -13.04 -21.93
CA HIS A 110 -5.03 -13.70 -22.57
C HIS A 110 -5.56 -14.89 -21.75
N THR A 111 -4.85 -15.31 -20.71
CA THR A 111 -5.20 -16.51 -19.95
C THR A 111 -6.30 -16.22 -18.91
N ARG A 112 -7.12 -17.24 -18.60
CA ARG A 112 -8.08 -17.17 -17.47
C ARG A 112 -7.36 -16.98 -16.13
N LEU A 113 -6.14 -17.49 -16.00
CA LEU A 113 -5.31 -17.31 -14.82
C LEU A 113 -4.99 -15.83 -14.55
N TYR A 114 -4.63 -15.06 -15.59
CA TYR A 114 -4.41 -13.62 -15.47
C TYR A 114 -5.69 -12.89 -15.05
N PHE A 115 -6.85 -13.29 -15.58
CA PHE A 115 -8.14 -12.71 -15.18
C PHE A 115 -8.45 -12.98 -13.70
N TYR A 116 -8.40 -14.23 -13.24
CA TYR A 116 -8.69 -14.56 -11.85
C TYR A 116 -7.69 -13.94 -10.88
N THR A 117 -6.39 -13.92 -11.22
CA THR A 117 -5.37 -13.25 -10.40
C THR A 117 -5.64 -11.74 -10.30
N SER A 118 -6.04 -11.10 -11.41
CA SER A 118 -6.40 -9.68 -11.41
C SER A 118 -7.67 -9.40 -10.59
N LEU A 119 -8.66 -10.29 -10.65
CA LEU A 119 -9.89 -10.17 -9.86
C LEU A 119 -9.61 -10.36 -8.36
N SER A 120 -8.85 -11.40 -7.99
CA SER A 120 -8.42 -11.63 -6.61
C SER A 120 -7.61 -10.45 -6.06
N MET A 121 -6.69 -9.89 -6.85
CA MET A 121 -5.98 -8.67 -6.49
C MET A 121 -6.92 -7.51 -6.17
N ILE A 122 -7.94 -7.25 -7.01
CA ILE A 122 -8.91 -6.17 -6.80
C ILE A 122 -9.75 -6.40 -5.54
N VAL A 123 -10.23 -7.63 -5.33
CA VAL A 123 -11.03 -7.99 -4.14
C VAL A 123 -10.20 -7.80 -2.86
N MET A 124 -8.99 -8.35 -2.84
CA MET A 124 -8.09 -8.20 -1.69
C MET A 124 -7.70 -6.74 -1.45
N PHE A 125 -7.47 -5.96 -2.51
CA PHE A 125 -7.20 -4.54 -2.38
C PHE A 125 -8.38 -3.80 -1.73
N PHE A 126 -9.60 -4.09 -2.17
CA PHE A 126 -10.79 -3.48 -1.59
C PHE A 126 -10.92 -3.81 -0.09
N ILE A 127 -10.84 -5.09 0.27
CA ILE A 127 -11.02 -5.55 1.66
C ILE A 127 -9.91 -4.99 2.56
N CYS A 128 -8.65 -5.22 2.19
CA CYS A 128 -7.51 -4.94 3.05
C CYS A 128 -7.12 -3.46 3.07
N ARG A 129 -7.44 -2.68 2.02
CA ARG A 129 -6.99 -1.28 1.90
C ARG A 129 -8.10 -0.25 1.90
N LEU A 130 -9.29 -0.53 1.34
CA LEU A 130 -10.39 0.44 1.32
C LEU A 130 -11.35 0.21 2.47
N ALA A 131 -11.86 -1.01 2.62
CA ALA A 131 -12.83 -1.36 3.66
C ALA A 131 -12.23 -1.36 5.08
N ALA A 132 -10.90 -1.42 5.19
CA ALA A 132 -10.20 -1.26 6.46
C ALA A 132 -10.54 0.09 7.15
N PHE A 133 -10.62 1.19 6.40
CA PHE A 133 -10.92 2.52 6.96
C PHE A 133 -12.32 2.64 7.58
N PRO A 134 -13.43 2.34 6.86
CA PRO A 134 -14.75 2.36 7.47
C PRO A 134 -14.88 1.32 8.59
N TYR A 135 -14.19 0.16 8.50
CA TYR A 135 -14.15 -0.81 9.59
C TYR A 135 -13.50 -0.24 10.86
N LEU A 136 -12.40 0.51 10.73
CA LEU A 136 -11.75 1.19 11.87
C LEU A 136 -12.70 2.18 12.55
N TYR A 137 -13.44 2.97 11.76
CA TYR A 137 -14.42 3.94 12.28
C TYR A 137 -15.59 3.22 12.96
N TYR A 138 -16.08 2.14 12.38
CA TYR A 138 -17.11 1.29 12.98
C TYR A 138 -16.67 0.70 14.32
N LYS A 139 -15.46 0.16 14.41
CA LYS A 139 -14.94 -0.38 15.67
C LYS A 139 -14.74 0.69 16.74
N TYR A 140 -14.29 1.87 16.35
CA TYR A 140 -14.25 3.01 17.25
C TYR A 140 -15.65 3.42 17.73
N ALA A 141 -16.65 3.46 16.84
CA ALA A 141 -18.04 3.78 17.19
C ALA A 141 -18.60 2.82 18.25
N GLN A 142 -18.39 1.52 18.05
CA GLN A 142 -18.80 0.48 19.01
C GLN A 142 -18.10 0.67 20.37
N TYR A 143 -16.80 0.95 20.35
CA TYR A 143 -16.02 1.16 21.57
C TYR A 143 -16.46 2.41 22.35
N ALA A 144 -16.73 3.52 21.65
CA ALA A 144 -17.11 4.78 22.28
C ALA A 144 -18.62 4.90 22.56
N GLY A 145 -19.44 3.94 22.11
CA GLY A 145 -20.89 3.97 22.26
C GLY A 145 -21.57 5.11 21.50
N ILE A 146 -20.98 5.54 20.37
CA ILE A 146 -21.49 6.63 19.52
C ILE A 146 -21.98 6.11 18.17
N SER A 147 -22.73 6.91 17.43
CA SER A 147 -23.10 6.57 16.05
C SER A 147 -21.87 6.54 15.14
N PHE A 148 -21.91 5.68 14.11
CA PHE A 148 -20.85 5.59 13.10
C PHE A 148 -20.57 6.94 12.42
N PHE A 149 -21.62 7.71 12.13
CA PHE A 149 -21.50 9.00 11.45
C PHE A 149 -20.96 10.12 12.35
N ASP A 150 -20.95 9.92 13.67
CA ASP A 150 -20.43 10.90 14.63
C ASP A 150 -18.90 10.75 14.82
N VAL A 151 -18.35 9.58 14.49
CA VAL A 151 -16.92 9.27 14.67
C VAL A 151 -15.98 10.34 14.09
N PRO A 152 -16.18 10.83 12.84
CA PRO A 152 -15.29 11.85 12.27
C PRO A 152 -15.28 13.17 13.05
N TYR A 153 -16.35 13.49 13.79
CA TYR A 153 -16.46 14.73 14.57
C TYR A 153 -15.92 14.57 16.00
N VAL A 154 -15.89 13.34 16.52
CA VAL A 154 -15.41 13.02 17.88
C VAL A 154 -13.90 12.79 17.91
N ILE A 155 -13.33 12.09 16.92
CA ILE A 155 -11.89 11.79 16.94
C ILE A 155 -11.05 13.03 16.61
N PRO A 156 -9.79 13.11 17.10
CA PRO A 156 -8.92 14.24 16.79
C PRO A 156 -8.80 14.47 15.28
N LYS A 157 -8.87 15.73 14.84
CA LYS A 157 -8.79 16.10 13.40
C LYS A 157 -7.54 15.54 12.72
N LYS A 158 -6.41 15.44 13.45
CA LYS A 158 -5.17 14.81 12.97
C LYS A 158 -5.36 13.34 12.55
N CYS A 159 -6.23 12.59 13.22
CA CYS A 159 -6.53 11.19 12.89
C CYS A 159 -7.30 11.10 11.57
N ASN A 160 -8.37 11.90 11.42
CA ASN A 160 -9.11 11.99 10.15
C ASN A 160 -8.20 12.39 8.98
N PHE A 161 -7.37 13.41 9.19
CA PHE A 161 -6.43 13.88 8.17
C PHE A 161 -5.43 12.78 7.79
N SER A 162 -4.88 12.07 8.77
CA SER A 162 -3.96 10.95 8.53
C SER A 162 -4.64 9.81 7.78
N CYS A 163 -5.87 9.44 8.17
CA CYS A 163 -6.66 8.43 7.47
C CYS A 163 -6.93 8.84 6.02
N LEU A 164 -7.31 10.09 5.77
CA LEU A 164 -7.54 10.61 4.42
C LEU A 164 -6.25 10.59 3.58
N LEU A 165 -5.13 11.02 4.16
CA LEU A 165 -3.83 11.04 3.49
C LEU A 165 -3.39 9.64 3.06
N ILE A 166 -3.63 8.62 3.91
CA ILE A 166 -3.31 7.22 3.57
C ILE A 166 -4.34 6.66 2.57
N LEU A 167 -5.63 6.97 2.69
CA LEU A 167 -6.70 6.44 1.85
C LEU A 167 -6.67 7.00 0.42
N ALA A 168 -6.34 8.29 0.24
CA ALA A 168 -6.35 8.96 -1.06
C ALA A 168 -5.56 8.22 -2.17
N PRO A 169 -4.27 7.85 -1.98
CA PRO A 169 -3.55 7.08 -2.99
C PRO A 169 -4.15 5.68 -3.21
N GLN A 170 -4.73 5.05 -2.18
CA GLN A 170 -5.37 3.74 -2.33
C GLN A 170 -6.60 3.81 -3.23
N VAL A 171 -7.45 4.83 -3.06
CA VAL A 171 -8.61 5.06 -3.93
C VAL A 171 -8.17 5.29 -5.37
N TYR A 172 -7.14 6.11 -5.58
CA TYR A 172 -6.57 6.35 -6.90
C TYR A 172 -6.10 5.05 -7.57
N TRP A 173 -5.30 4.23 -6.87
CA TRP A 173 -4.83 2.96 -7.39
C TRP A 173 -5.97 1.98 -7.65
N PHE A 174 -6.96 1.90 -6.76
CA PHE A 174 -8.14 1.06 -6.95
C PHE A 174 -8.88 1.39 -8.25
N ILE A 175 -9.10 2.68 -8.54
CA ILE A 175 -9.71 3.13 -9.80
C ILE A 175 -8.86 2.68 -11.00
N LEU A 176 -7.52 2.80 -10.93
CA LEU A 176 -6.63 2.33 -11.99
C LEU A 176 -6.71 0.82 -12.21
N MET A 177 -6.81 0.03 -11.14
CA MET A 177 -6.95 -1.43 -11.22
C MET A 177 -8.27 -1.84 -11.87
N ILE A 178 -9.39 -1.21 -11.48
CA ILE A 178 -10.70 -1.45 -12.11
C ILE A 178 -10.65 -1.11 -13.61
N LYS A 179 -10.09 0.05 -13.98
CA LYS A 179 -9.87 0.43 -15.39
C LYS A 179 -8.95 -0.55 -16.12
N GLY A 180 -7.98 -1.13 -15.43
CA GLY A 180 -7.07 -2.15 -15.96
C GLY A 180 -7.80 -3.46 -16.28
N LEU A 181 -8.62 -3.96 -15.36
CA LEU A 181 -9.41 -5.18 -15.56
C LEU A 181 -10.44 -5.00 -16.68
N HIS A 182 -11.17 -3.88 -16.70
CA HIS A 182 -12.13 -3.58 -17.75
C HIS A 182 -11.47 -3.65 -19.14
N ARG A 183 -10.31 -3.01 -19.32
CA ARG A 183 -9.55 -3.08 -20.59
C ARG A 183 -9.11 -4.50 -20.96
N ALA A 184 -8.79 -5.35 -19.99
CA ALA A 184 -8.41 -6.74 -20.25
C ALA A 184 -9.61 -7.58 -20.71
N VAL A 185 -10.78 -7.39 -20.12
CA VAL A 185 -12.02 -8.09 -20.51
C VAL A 185 -12.44 -7.74 -21.94
N TYR A 186 -12.42 -6.45 -22.28
CA TYR A 186 -12.79 -6.01 -23.64
C TYR A 186 -11.88 -6.57 -24.73
N LYS A 187 -10.59 -6.81 -24.43
CA LYS A 187 -9.64 -7.42 -25.38
C LYS A 187 -9.78 -8.93 -25.51
N ILE A 188 -10.42 -9.61 -24.57
CA ILE A 188 -10.69 -11.06 -24.64
C ILE A 188 -11.96 -11.34 -25.43
N GLN A 189 -12.85 -10.35 -25.58
CA GLN A 189 -14.11 -10.44 -26.33
C GLN A 189 -13.99 -10.06 -27.81
N GLN A 190 -12.83 -9.55 -28.26
CA GLN A 190 -12.49 -9.33 -29.68
C GLN A 190 -11.59 -10.45 -30.16
#